data_AF-Q3TPW1-F1
#
_entry.id   AF-Q3TPW1-F1
#
_cell.length_a   1.000
_cell.length_b   1.000
_cell.length_c   1.000
_cell.angle_alpha   90.00
_cell.angle_beta   90.00
_cell.angle_gamma   90.00
#
_symmetry.space_group_name_H-M   'P 1'
#
loop_
_entity.id
_entity.type
_entity.pdbx_description
1 polymer ?
#
loop_
_entity_poly.entity_id
_entity_poly.type
_entity_poly.pdbx_seq_one_letter_code
_entity_poly.pdbx_strand_id
1 'polypeptide(L)'
;CFQGDDPKTDFRGMGLLGLYNLQYFAERDATVAQQVLSDSVHPKCSKFSKIEWEKKKMDKAIGYSFAIVGINITDLAYNLLVSGALKTHFYNIAPEAPTLSHFQQTFCYLMHEFHKFWIEEDPMDIMEFNRVREKFRKRIIKQLQNPDMALCPHFAASEGLINM
;
A
#
# COMPACT_ATOMS: atom_id res chain seq x y z
N CYS A 1 2.15 8.64 -10.25
CA CYS A 1 1.43 9.88 -10.59
C CYS A 1 0.97 10.57 -9.32
N PHE A 2 0.69 11.87 -9.39
CA PHE A 2 0.15 12.75 -8.34
C PHE A 2 -1.24 13.26 -8.77
N GLN A 3 -2.01 13.89 -7.89
CA GLN A 3 -3.36 14.39 -8.25
C GLN A 3 -3.32 15.66 -9.13
N GLY A 4 -2.18 16.38 -9.18
CA GLY A 4 -1.96 17.53 -10.07
C GLY A 4 -0.49 17.68 -10.48
N ASP A 5 -0.18 18.77 -11.18
CA ASP A 5 1.18 19.06 -11.69
C ASP A 5 2.17 19.46 -10.58
N ASP A 6 1.68 19.95 -9.43
CA ASP A 6 2.51 20.23 -8.26
C ASP A 6 2.32 19.14 -7.18
N PRO A 7 3.27 18.18 -7.04
CA PRO A 7 3.19 17.13 -6.06
C PRO A 7 3.19 17.63 -4.60
N LYS A 8 3.61 18.89 -4.34
CA LYS A 8 3.68 19.44 -2.98
C LYS A 8 2.31 19.62 -2.32
N THR A 9 1.24 19.83 -3.10
CA THR A 9 -0.11 19.99 -2.54
C THR A 9 -0.65 18.69 -1.94
N ASP A 10 -0.20 17.56 -2.46
CA ASP A 10 -0.68 16.23 -2.09
C ASP A 10 -0.07 15.74 -0.77
N PHE A 11 1.11 16.24 -0.41
CA PHE A 11 1.78 15.92 0.85
C PHE A 11 1.26 16.74 2.04
N ARG A 12 0.21 17.55 1.93
CA ARG A 12 -0.32 18.32 3.09
C ARG A 12 -0.86 17.42 4.22
N GLY A 13 -1.22 16.16 3.92
CA GLY A 13 -1.68 15.17 4.90
C GLY A 13 -0.54 14.58 5.75
N MET A 14 0.35 13.79 5.13
CA MET A 14 1.46 13.09 5.83
C MET A 14 2.86 13.69 5.58
N GLY A 15 2.96 14.75 4.79
CA GLY A 15 4.19 15.51 4.60
C GLY A 15 5.38 14.66 4.13
N LEU A 16 6.54 15.01 4.70
CA LEU A 16 7.82 14.33 4.46
C LEU A 16 7.80 12.85 4.85
N LEU A 17 6.98 12.44 5.83
CA LEU A 17 6.89 11.03 6.22
C LEU A 17 6.36 10.18 5.06
N GLY A 18 5.33 10.67 4.36
CA GLY A 18 4.80 10.00 3.16
C GLY A 18 5.85 9.88 2.06
N LEU A 19 6.66 10.93 1.86
CA LEU A 19 7.75 10.93 0.88
C LEU A 19 8.84 9.91 1.25
N TYR A 20 9.33 9.92 2.50
CA TYR A 20 10.36 9.00 2.95
C TYR A 20 9.91 7.53 2.90
N ASN A 21 8.64 7.27 3.17
CA ASN A 21 8.06 5.94 3.03
C ASN A 21 8.01 5.47 1.57
N LEU A 22 7.53 6.34 0.66
CA LEU A 22 7.51 6.06 -0.78
C LEU A 22 8.92 5.81 -1.34
N GLN A 23 9.89 6.63 -0.94
CA GLN A 23 11.29 6.45 -1.31
C GLN A 23 11.82 5.12 -0.78
N TYR A 24 11.60 4.81 0.50
CA TYR A 24 12.03 3.55 1.10
C TYR A 24 11.44 2.33 0.36
N PHE A 25 10.17 2.39 -0.01
CA PHE A 25 9.52 1.30 -0.76
C PHE A 25 10.13 1.14 -2.16
N ALA A 26 10.38 2.24 -2.87
CA ALA A 26 11.02 2.21 -4.19
C ALA A 26 12.47 1.67 -4.15
N GLU A 27 13.22 1.95 -3.09
CA GLU A 27 14.61 1.52 -2.94
C GLU A 27 14.74 0.08 -2.45
N ARG A 28 13.86 -0.37 -1.53
CA ARG A 28 13.95 -1.70 -0.90
C ARG A 28 13.21 -2.79 -1.65
N ASP A 29 12.19 -2.42 -2.42
CA ASP A 29 11.41 -3.36 -3.21
C ASP A 29 11.10 -2.78 -4.59
N ALA A 30 12.16 -2.40 -5.32
CA ALA A 30 12.05 -1.73 -6.61
C ALA A 30 11.15 -2.48 -7.60
N THR A 31 11.25 -3.81 -7.64
CA THR A 31 10.44 -4.64 -8.53
C THR A 31 8.95 -4.54 -8.20
N VAL A 32 8.57 -4.71 -6.93
CA VAL A 32 7.17 -4.59 -6.51
C VAL A 32 6.68 -3.15 -6.65
N ALA A 33 7.49 -2.17 -6.27
CA ALA A 33 7.14 -0.76 -6.42
C ALA A 33 6.88 -0.37 -7.89
N GLN A 34 7.71 -0.84 -8.82
CA GLN A 34 7.51 -0.63 -10.25
C GLN A 34 6.26 -1.36 -10.76
N GLN A 35 6.02 -2.60 -10.30
CA GLN A 35 4.83 -3.35 -10.67
C GLN A 35 3.55 -2.65 -10.19
N VAL A 36 3.50 -2.25 -8.91
CA VAL A 36 2.37 -1.52 -8.32
C VAL A 36 2.16 -0.19 -9.03
N LEU A 37 3.24 0.53 -9.38
CA LEU A 37 3.16 1.77 -10.15
C LEU A 37 2.56 1.52 -11.53
N SER A 38 3.09 0.54 -12.28
CA SER A 38 2.60 0.17 -13.61
C SER A 38 1.12 -0.19 -13.58
N ASP A 39 0.71 -1.05 -12.65
CA ASP A 39 -0.67 -1.53 -12.54
C ASP A 39 -1.63 -0.44 -12.05
N SER A 40 -1.14 0.50 -11.22
CA SER A 40 -1.93 1.64 -10.76
C SER A 40 -2.27 2.64 -11.87
N VAL A 41 -1.45 2.70 -12.92
CA VAL A 41 -1.64 3.57 -14.10
C VAL A 41 -2.34 2.83 -15.24
N HIS A 42 -2.07 1.54 -15.40
CA HIS A 42 -2.65 0.68 -16.44
C HIS A 42 -3.29 -0.57 -15.82
N PRO A 43 -4.55 -0.49 -15.33
CA PRO A 43 -5.21 -1.64 -14.74
C PRO A 43 -5.34 -2.76 -15.77
N LYS A 44 -4.66 -3.89 -15.56
CA LYS A 44 -4.78 -5.06 -16.43
C LYS A 44 -6.10 -5.77 -16.14
N CYS A 45 -7.08 -5.63 -17.03
CA CYS A 45 -8.32 -6.41 -16.97
C CYS A 45 -8.05 -7.87 -17.36
N SER A 46 -7.97 -8.77 -16.38
CA SER A 46 -7.77 -10.21 -16.61
C SER A 46 -9.07 -11.02 -16.78
N LYS A 47 -10.26 -10.39 -16.80
CA LYS A 47 -11.55 -11.12 -16.72
C LYS A 47 -12.61 -10.75 -17.75
N PHE A 48 -12.35 -9.85 -18.69
CA PHE A 48 -13.35 -9.44 -19.68
C PHE A 48 -12.97 -9.86 -21.09
N SER A 49 -13.96 -10.33 -21.84
CA SER A 49 -13.83 -10.54 -23.28
C SER A 49 -13.61 -9.19 -23.99
N LYS A 50 -12.93 -9.21 -25.14
CA LYS A 50 -12.67 -8.01 -25.97
C LYS A 50 -13.94 -7.19 -26.29
N ILE A 51 -15.10 -7.84 -26.30
CA ILE A 51 -16.42 -7.25 -26.59
C ILE A 51 -16.98 -6.52 -25.36
N GLU A 52 -16.77 -7.03 -24.15
CA GLU A 52 -17.16 -6.34 -22.91
C GLU A 52 -16.25 -5.14 -22.63
N TRP A 53 -14.99 -5.22 -23.05
CA TRP A 53 -14.05 -4.10 -23.02
C TRP A 53 -14.53 -2.93 -23.88
N GLU A 54 -14.90 -3.17 -25.13
CA GLU A 54 -15.35 -2.10 -26.04
C GLU A 54 -16.67 -1.44 -25.59
N LYS A 55 -17.54 -2.16 -24.87
CA LYS A 55 -18.75 -1.59 -24.26
C LYS A 55 -18.49 -0.78 -22.97
N LYS A 56 -17.44 -1.09 -22.20
CA LYS A 56 -17.07 -0.37 -20.96
C LYS A 56 -16.00 0.71 -21.16
N LYS A 57 -15.46 0.85 -22.38
CA LYS A 57 -14.28 1.67 -22.74
C LYS A 57 -14.44 3.18 -22.54
N MET A 58 -15.64 3.69 -22.27
CA MET A 58 -15.86 5.14 -22.13
C MET A 58 -15.55 5.70 -20.73
N ASP A 59 -15.58 4.89 -19.65
CA ASP A 59 -15.48 5.45 -18.27
C ASP A 59 -14.49 4.75 -17.31
N LYS A 60 -13.98 3.55 -17.59
CA LYS A 60 -13.27 2.74 -16.57
C LYS A 60 -11.74 2.68 -16.76
N ALA A 61 -11.03 3.73 -16.36
CA ALA A 61 -9.63 3.59 -15.92
C ALA A 61 -9.63 3.41 -14.39
N ILE A 62 -9.75 2.17 -13.90
CA ILE A 62 -9.78 1.82 -12.44
C ILE A 62 -8.36 1.89 -11.84
N GLY A 63 -7.57 2.87 -12.26
CA GLY A 63 -6.27 3.16 -11.71
C GLY A 63 -6.41 4.01 -10.45
N TYR A 64 -5.35 4.06 -9.67
CA TYR A 64 -5.22 5.03 -8.60
C TYR A 64 -3.88 5.73 -8.70
N SER A 65 -3.81 6.93 -8.12
CA SER A 65 -2.57 7.66 -8.06
C SER A 65 -1.62 7.03 -7.03
N PHE A 66 -0.57 6.35 -7.51
CA PHE A 66 0.42 5.65 -6.66
C PHE A 66 0.89 6.48 -5.46
N ALA A 67 1.25 7.75 -5.69
CA ALA A 67 1.77 8.60 -4.62
C ALA A 67 0.68 9.01 -3.62
N ILE A 68 -0.53 9.33 -4.09
CA ILE A 68 -1.67 9.65 -3.21
C ILE A 68 -2.02 8.47 -2.32
N VAL A 69 -2.05 7.27 -2.90
CA VAL A 69 -2.31 6.05 -2.14
C VAL A 69 -1.18 5.81 -1.14
N GLY A 70 0.09 5.97 -1.52
CA GLY A 70 1.20 5.87 -0.56
C GLY A 70 1.12 6.87 0.60
N ILE A 71 0.69 8.11 0.34
CA ILE A 71 0.45 9.11 1.40
C ILE A 71 -0.69 8.66 2.32
N ASN A 72 -1.79 8.15 1.76
CA ASN A 72 -2.92 7.64 2.53
C ASN A 72 -2.57 6.39 3.35
N ILE A 73 -1.75 5.49 2.79
CA ILE A 73 -1.27 4.30 3.50
C ILE A 73 -0.29 4.67 4.59
N THR A 74 0.51 5.74 4.40
CA THR A 74 1.32 6.32 5.47
C THR A 74 0.46 6.81 6.64
N ASP A 75 -0.64 7.52 6.35
CA ASP A 75 -1.60 7.95 7.37
C ASP A 75 -2.23 6.76 8.10
N LEU A 76 -2.64 5.73 7.37
CA LEU A 76 -3.15 4.50 7.95
C LEU A 76 -2.12 3.85 8.90
N ALA A 77 -0.88 3.67 8.44
CA ALA A 77 0.18 3.08 9.24
C ALA A 77 0.45 3.89 10.53
N TYR A 78 0.50 5.21 10.40
CA TYR A 78 0.68 6.13 11.53
C TYR A 78 -0.47 6.02 12.54
N ASN A 79 -1.72 6.01 12.07
CA ASN A 79 -2.89 5.86 12.94
C ASN A 79 -2.94 4.48 13.63
N LEU A 80 -2.50 3.41 12.97
CA LEU A 80 -2.37 2.09 13.58
C LEU A 80 -1.25 2.05 14.64
N LEU A 81 -0.17 2.82 14.44
CA LEU A 81 0.90 2.98 15.42
C LEU A 81 0.39 3.74 16.66
N VAL A 82 -0.16 4.94 16.48
CA VAL A 82 -0.58 5.83 17.58
C VAL A 82 -1.75 5.24 18.38
N SER A 83 -2.69 4.54 17.73
CA SER A 83 -3.76 3.82 18.45
C SER A 83 -3.27 2.59 19.21
N GLY A 84 -2.03 2.15 18.99
CA GLY A 84 -1.46 0.95 19.61
C GLY A 84 -1.86 -0.36 18.92
N ALA A 85 -2.57 -0.32 17.80
CA ALA A 85 -2.94 -1.52 17.04
C ALA A 85 -1.72 -2.29 16.52
N LEU A 86 -0.61 -1.60 16.21
CA LEU A 86 0.64 -2.24 15.79
C LEU A 86 1.49 -2.83 16.93
N LYS A 87 1.07 -2.72 18.20
CA LYS A 87 1.84 -3.26 19.33
C LYS A 87 2.17 -4.73 19.13
N THR A 88 1.17 -5.56 18.83
CA THR A 88 1.34 -7.00 18.59
C THR A 88 2.39 -7.27 17.51
N HIS A 89 2.27 -6.58 16.37
CA HIS A 89 3.22 -6.69 15.28
C HIS A 89 4.65 -6.34 15.73
N PHE A 90 4.84 -5.19 16.39
CA PHE A 90 6.16 -4.74 16.78
C PHE A 90 6.80 -5.58 17.88
N TYR A 91 6.02 -6.10 18.82
CA TYR A 91 6.52 -7.08 19.80
C TYR A 91 7.07 -8.34 19.12
N ASN A 92 6.43 -8.78 18.04
CA ASN A 92 6.83 -10.00 17.33
C ASN A 92 8.06 -9.81 16.43
N ILE A 93 8.28 -8.60 15.88
CA ILE A 93 9.37 -8.36 14.91
C ILE A 93 10.57 -7.58 15.47
N ALA A 94 10.40 -6.89 16.60
CA ALA A 94 11.41 -6.03 17.19
C ALA A 94 11.43 -6.20 18.72
N PRO A 95 11.94 -7.35 19.23
CA PRO A 95 11.89 -7.71 20.66
C PRO A 95 12.67 -6.75 21.57
N GLU A 96 13.63 -5.98 21.02
CA GLU A 96 14.32 -4.93 21.75
C GLU A 96 13.55 -3.60 21.69
N ALA A 97 13.58 -2.93 20.53
CA ALA A 97 12.95 -1.64 20.31
C ALA A 97 12.55 -1.44 18.83
N PRO A 98 11.29 -1.07 18.54
CA PRO A 98 10.88 -0.68 17.20
C PRO A 98 11.62 0.58 16.73
N THR A 99 11.90 0.66 15.43
CA THR A 99 12.65 1.76 14.80
C THR A 99 11.86 2.31 13.63
N LEU A 100 12.29 3.44 13.06
CA LEU A 100 11.68 3.97 11.84
C LEU A 100 11.71 2.95 10.68
N SER A 101 12.77 2.14 10.58
CA SER A 101 12.86 1.09 9.56
C SER A 101 11.76 0.05 9.73
N HIS A 102 11.41 -0.35 10.96
CA HIS A 102 10.31 -1.28 11.20
C HIS A 102 8.98 -0.68 10.75
N PHE A 103 8.74 0.61 11.04
CA PHE A 103 7.55 1.32 10.55
C PHE A 103 7.50 1.40 9.02
N GLN A 104 8.63 1.69 8.37
CA GLN A 104 8.74 1.72 6.91
C GLN A 104 8.51 0.34 6.28
N GLN A 105 8.95 -0.74 6.91
CA GLN A 105 8.63 -2.10 6.49
C GLN A 105 7.14 -2.42 6.62
N THR A 106 6.50 -2.01 7.72
CA THR A 106 5.03 -2.09 7.86
C THR A 106 4.34 -1.31 6.73
N PHE A 107 4.83 -0.11 6.39
CA PHE A 107 4.33 0.66 5.25
C PHE A 107 4.44 -0.11 3.93
N CYS A 108 5.60 -0.71 3.62
CA CYS A 108 5.78 -1.52 2.40
C CYS A 108 4.78 -2.67 2.32
N TYR A 109 4.58 -3.39 3.44
CA TYR A 109 3.58 -4.45 3.52
C TYR A 109 2.17 -3.92 3.22
N LEU A 110 1.77 -2.84 3.90
CA LEU A 110 0.43 -2.27 3.75
C LEU A 110 0.20 -1.73 2.33
N MET A 111 1.20 -1.12 1.70
CA MET A 111 1.10 -0.60 0.34
C MET A 111 0.88 -1.73 -0.67
N HIS A 112 1.65 -2.82 -0.54
CA HIS A 112 1.51 -3.99 -1.40
C HIS A 112 0.18 -4.72 -1.19
N GLU A 113 -0.21 -4.95 0.06
CA GLU A 113 -1.48 -5.63 0.36
C GLU A 113 -2.70 -4.77 0.01
N PHE A 114 -2.61 -3.44 0.16
CA PHE A 114 -3.67 -2.56 -0.32
C PHE A 114 -3.81 -2.61 -1.84
N HIS A 115 -2.70 -2.66 -2.58
CA HIS A 115 -2.74 -2.78 -4.04
C HIS A 115 -3.49 -4.05 -4.48
N LYS A 116 -3.14 -5.20 -3.90
CA LYS A 116 -3.85 -6.46 -4.16
C LYS A 116 -5.32 -6.35 -3.79
N PHE A 117 -5.62 -5.81 -2.61
CA PHE A 117 -6.98 -5.65 -2.11
C PHE A 117 -7.82 -4.74 -3.03
N TRP A 118 -7.25 -3.66 -3.55
CA TRP A 118 -7.90 -2.77 -4.50
C TRP A 118 -8.32 -3.50 -5.77
N ILE A 119 -7.41 -4.32 -6.32
CA ILE A 119 -7.69 -5.13 -7.52
C ILE A 119 -8.76 -6.19 -7.23
N GLU A 120 -8.69 -6.85 -6.07
CA GLU A 120 -9.67 -7.86 -5.65
C GLU A 120 -11.08 -7.28 -5.45
N GLU A 121 -11.19 -6.07 -4.88
CA GLU A 121 -12.47 -5.39 -4.66
C GLU A 121 -13.11 -4.89 -5.96
N ASP A 122 -12.34 -4.76 -7.06
CA ASP A 122 -12.79 -4.28 -8.38
C ASP A 122 -13.78 -3.09 -8.29
N PRO A 123 -13.40 -1.97 -7.65
CA PRO A 123 -14.30 -0.84 -7.46
C PRO A 123 -14.80 -0.29 -8.80
N MET A 124 -15.97 0.35 -8.79
CA MET A 124 -16.51 0.94 -10.01
C MET A 124 -15.64 2.08 -10.54
N ASP A 125 -15.10 2.89 -9.64
CA ASP A 125 -14.21 3.99 -9.98
C ASP A 125 -13.41 4.46 -8.74
N ILE A 126 -12.60 5.50 -8.94
CA ILE A 126 -11.76 6.08 -7.90
C ILE A 126 -12.56 6.74 -6.75
N MET A 127 -13.83 7.08 -6.94
CA MET A 127 -14.67 7.69 -5.90
C MET A 127 -14.95 6.70 -4.76
N GLU A 128 -14.84 5.40 -5.03
CA GLU A 128 -14.94 4.36 -4.00
C GLU A 128 -13.70 4.24 -3.11
N PHE A 129 -12.65 5.02 -3.35
CA PHE A 129 -11.39 4.93 -2.63
C PHE A 129 -11.55 4.92 -1.12
N ASN A 130 -12.33 5.86 -0.57
CA ASN A 130 -12.54 5.95 0.88
C ASN A 130 -13.25 4.72 1.44
N ARG A 131 -14.22 4.16 0.70
CA ARG A 131 -14.97 2.96 1.08
C ARG A 131 -14.04 1.74 1.14
N VAL A 132 -13.26 1.54 0.07
CA VAL A 132 -12.31 0.42 -0.04
C VAL A 132 -11.20 0.56 1.01
N ARG A 133 -10.65 1.75 1.21
CA ARG A 133 -9.64 2.04 2.24
C ARG A 133 -10.13 1.73 3.64
N GLU A 134 -11.35 2.13 4.00
CA GLU A 134 -11.91 1.82 5.32
C GLU A 134 -12.15 0.31 5.50
N LYS A 135 -12.59 -0.39 4.44
CA LYS A 135 -12.72 -1.86 4.47
C LYS A 135 -11.37 -2.53 4.68
N PHE A 136 -10.33 -2.08 3.99
CA PHE A 136 -8.95 -2.55 4.17
C PHE A 136 -8.44 -2.29 5.59
N ARG A 137 -8.63 -1.09 6.13
CA ARG A 137 -8.27 -0.75 7.51
C ARG A 137 -8.91 -1.71 8.51
N LYS A 138 -10.20 -2.01 8.38
CA LYS A 138 -10.89 -2.98 9.26
C LYS A 138 -10.30 -4.38 9.15
N ARG A 139 -9.92 -4.83 7.94
CA ARG A 139 -9.23 -6.10 7.71
C ARG A 139 -7.89 -6.15 8.45
N ILE A 140 -7.06 -5.11 8.35
CA ILE A 140 -5.76 -5.02 9.02
C ILE A 140 -5.92 -5.01 10.55
N ILE A 141 -6.85 -4.22 11.09
CA ILE A 141 -7.12 -4.20 12.54
C ILE A 141 -7.52 -5.59 13.04
N LYS A 142 -8.39 -6.30 12.30
CA LYS A 142 -8.79 -7.66 12.64
C LYS A 142 -7.61 -8.64 12.62
N GLN A 143 -6.70 -8.52 11.65
CA GLN A 143 -5.49 -9.35 11.60
C GLN A 143 -4.58 -9.10 12.81
N LEU A 144 -4.39 -7.84 13.20
CA LEU A 144 -3.55 -7.44 14.33
C LEU A 144 -4.09 -7.87 15.72
N GLN A 145 -5.33 -8.34 15.79
CA GLN A 145 -5.89 -8.97 17.00
C GLN A 145 -5.31 -10.37 17.26
N ASN A 146 -4.71 -11.01 16.25
CA ASN A 146 -3.99 -12.27 16.44
C ASN A 146 -2.64 -11.99 17.13
N PRO A 147 -2.36 -12.58 18.32
CA PRO A 147 -1.11 -12.39 19.06
C PRO A 147 0.15 -12.70 18.25
N ASP A 148 0.07 -13.62 17.28
CA ASP A 148 1.21 -14.06 16.47
C ASP A 148 1.36 -13.26 15.17
N MET A 149 0.56 -12.20 14.98
CA MET A 149 0.56 -11.44 13.73
C MET A 149 1.86 -10.67 13.53
N ALA A 150 2.48 -10.82 12.36
CA ALA A 150 3.57 -10.00 11.88
C ALA A 150 3.31 -9.54 10.42
N LEU A 151 3.18 -8.23 10.22
CA LEU A 151 2.95 -7.59 8.92
C LEU A 151 4.28 -7.40 8.16
N CYS A 152 4.95 -8.50 7.82
CA CYS A 152 6.27 -8.47 7.19
C CYS A 152 6.17 -8.39 5.65
N PRO A 153 6.77 -7.37 5.00
CA PRO A 153 6.88 -7.35 3.55
C PRO A 153 7.81 -8.48 3.08
N HIS A 154 7.46 -9.11 1.95
CA HIS A 154 8.34 -10.09 1.31
C HIS A 154 9.26 -9.36 0.34
N PHE A 155 10.48 -9.04 0.77
CA PHE A 155 11.45 -8.41 -0.12
C PHE A 155 12.18 -9.48 -0.95
N ALA A 156 12.20 -9.33 -2.28
CA ALA A 156 12.98 -10.21 -3.13
C ALA A 156 14.50 -10.20 -2.80
N ALA A 157 15.00 -9.11 -2.22
CA ALA A 157 16.41 -8.94 -1.86
C ALA A 157 16.86 -9.75 -0.62
N SER A 158 15.94 -10.32 0.18
CA SER A 158 16.31 -11.16 1.34
C SER A 158 16.73 -12.58 0.98
N GLU A 159 16.55 -13.02 -0.27
CA GLU A 159 17.03 -14.34 -0.73
C GLU A 159 18.55 -14.39 -0.93
N GLY A 160 19.24 -13.24 -0.99
CA GLY A 160 20.69 -13.16 -1.22
C GLY A 160 21.59 -13.18 0.02
N LEU A 161 21.03 -13.18 1.23
CA LEU A 161 21.80 -13.04 2.49
C LEU A 161 21.70 -14.26 3.42
N ILE A 162 21.06 -15.35 2.99
CA ILE A 162 20.95 -16.60 3.77
C ILE A 162 21.99 -17.65 3.31
N ASN A 163 22.79 -17.37 2.28
CA ASN A 163 23.83 -18.28 1.77
C ASN A 163 25.25 -17.65 1.80
N MET A 164 25.68 -17.11 2.94
CA MET A 164 27.11 -16.96 3.27
C MET A 164 27.37 -17.31 4.73
#